data_AF-A0A645IB49-F1
#
_entry.id   AF-A0A645IB49-F1
#
_cell.length_a   1.000
_cell.length_b   1.000
_cell.length_c   1.000
_cell.angle_alpha   90.00
_cell.angle_beta   90.00
_cell.angle_gamma   90.00
#
_symmetry.space_group_name_H-M   'P 1'
#
loop_
_entity.id
_entity.type
_entity.pdbx_description
1 polymer ?
#
loop_
_entity_poly.entity_id
_entity_poly.type
_entity_poly.pdbx_seq_one_letter_code
_entity_poly.pdbx_strand_id
1 'polypeptide(L)' 'MIFTDISRDGTLTGPNLAQLKALKDRVSCPVIASGGVKDLADIEALVKLDIYGAICGKAVYEGTLDLAAAFALLA' A
#
# COMPACT_ATOMS: atom_id res chain seq x y z
N MET A 1 -12.73 -0.99 -3.92
CA MET A 1 -12.91 -0.69 -2.49
C MET A 1 -11.61 -0.13 -1.92
N ILE A 2 -11.69 0.99 -1.22
CA ILE A 2 -10.54 1.53 -0.48
C ILE A 2 -10.59 0.95 0.92
N PHE A 3 -9.49 0.35 1.36
CA PHE A 3 -9.33 -0.16 2.71
C PHE A 3 -8.24 0.63 3.44
N THR A 4 -8.65 1.37 4.47
CA THR A 4 -7.72 2.10 5.34
C THR A 4 -7.49 1.34 6.65
N ASP A 5 -6.25 0.92 6.91
CA ASP A 5 -5.89 0.42 8.25
C ASP A 5 -5.59 1.60 9.18
N ILE A 6 -6.59 2.00 9.96
CA ILE A 6 -6.50 3.12 10.92
C ILE A 6 -5.39 2.89 11.95
N SER A 7 -5.09 1.64 12.31
CA SER A 7 -4.02 1.33 13.27
C SER A 7 -2.62 1.63 12.74
N ARG A 8 -2.49 1.77 11.42
CA ARG A 8 -1.23 2.07 10.71
C ARG A 8 -1.23 3.42 10.01
N ASP A 9 -2.33 4.17 10.08
CA ASP A 9 -2.39 5.45 9.39
C ASP A 9 -1.42 6.45 10.01
N GLY A 10 -0.58 7.07 9.18
CA GLY A 10 0.47 8.00 9.61
C GLY A 10 1.64 7.40 10.42
N THR A 11 1.65 6.08 10.68
CA THR A 11 2.69 5.42 11.50
C THR A 11 3.98 5.14 10.75
N LEU A 12 3.92 5.05 9.41
CA LEU A 12 5.06 4.69 8.56
C LEU A 12 5.68 3.32 8.95
N THR A 13 4.84 2.36 9.35
CA THR A 13 5.28 1.01 9.74
C THR A 13 5.00 -0.06 8.68
N GLY A 14 4.60 0.35 7.47
CA GLY A 14 4.20 -0.52 6.37
C GLY A 14 2.72 -0.89 6.41
N PRO A 15 2.09 -1.21 5.27
CA PRO A 15 0.69 -1.60 5.19
C PRO A 15 0.45 -2.99 5.82
N ASN A 16 -0.79 -3.28 6.20
CA ASN A 16 -1.17 -4.57 6.78
C ASN A 16 -1.38 -5.65 5.72
N LEU A 17 -0.27 -6.20 5.24
CA LEU A 17 -0.23 -7.18 4.15
C LEU A 17 -1.12 -8.40 4.38
N ALA A 18 -1.15 -8.94 5.60
CA ALA A 18 -1.96 -10.10 5.93
C ALA A 18 -3.46 -9.80 5.81
N GLN A 19 -3.90 -8.65 6.33
CA GLN A 19 -5.30 -8.23 6.26
C GLN A 19 -5.71 -7.88 4.83
N LEU A 20 -4.84 -7.20 4.08
CA LEU A 20 -5.07 -6.88 2.67
C LEU A 20 -5.24 -8.14 1.81
N LYS A 21 -4.37 -9.15 2.01
CA LYS A 21 -4.51 -10.45 1.34
C LYS A 21 -5.83 -11.13 1.68
N ALA A 22 -6.15 -11.25 2.98
CA ALA A 22 -7.39 -11.87 3.42
C ALA A 22 -8.64 -11.15 2.89
N LEU A 23 -8.57 -9.82 2.74
CA LEU A 23 -9.66 -9.02 2.18
C LEU A 23 -9.79 -9.26 0.68
N LYS A 24 -8.68 -9.17 -0.06
CA LYS A 24 -8.62 -9.43 -1.49
C LYS A 24 -9.21 -10.80 -1.85
N ASP A 25 -8.87 -11.84 -1.09
CA ASP A 25 -9.34 -13.22 -1.33
C ASP A 25 -10.86 -13.40 -1.09
N ARG A 26 -11.52 -12.44 -0.42
CA ARG A 26 -12.94 -12.51 -0.06
C ARG A 26 -13.86 -11.64 -0.92
N VAL A 27 -13.30 -10.72 -1.70
CA VAL A 27 -14.08 -9.76 -2.49
C VAL A 27 -13.74 -9.90 -3.97
N SER A 28 -14.74 -9.69 -4.81
CA SER A 28 -14.55 -9.68 -6.27
C SER A 28 -14.16 -8.31 -6.83
N CYS A 29 -14.23 -7.25 -6.01
CA CYS A 29 -13.88 -5.90 -6.43
C CYS A 29 -12.40 -5.58 -6.16
N PRO A 30 -11.77 -4.70 -6.96
CA PRO A 30 -10.39 -4.29 -6.73
C PRO A 30 -10.21 -3.64 -5.34
N VAL A 31 -9.13 -4.01 -4.65
CA VAL A 31 -8.78 -3.47 -3.31
C VAL A 31 -7.65 -2.46 -3.45
N ILE A 32 -7.85 -1.26 -2.90
CA ILE A 32 -6.83 -0.21 -2.78
C ILE A 32 -6.40 -0.15 -1.33
N ALA A 33 -5.09 -0.29 -1.07
CA ALA A 33 -4.51 -0.15 0.26
C ALA A 33 -4.37 1.33 0.65
N SER A 34 -4.73 1.66 1.88
CA SER A 34 -4.58 3.00 2.46
C SER A 34 -4.12 2.86 3.91
N GLY A 35 -3.21 3.73 4.35
CA GLY A 35 -2.60 3.67 5.69
C GLY A 35 -1.34 2.81 5.77
N GLY A 36 -0.31 3.33 6.42
CA GLY A 36 0.91 2.61 6.77
C GLY A 36 2.03 2.59 5.72
N VAL A 37 1.77 2.94 4.45
CA VAL A 37 2.81 2.95 3.40
C VAL A 37 3.96 3.88 3.80
N LYS A 38 5.18 3.36 3.80
CA LYS A 38 6.41 4.01 4.26
C LYS A 38 7.42 4.20 3.13
N ASP A 39 7.71 3.18 2.35
CA ASP A 39 8.81 3.20 1.37
C ASP A 39 8.55 2.32 0.14
N LEU A 40 9.56 2.19 -0.72
CA LEU A 40 9.50 1.40 -1.94
C LEU A 40 9.29 -0.10 -1.67
N ALA A 41 9.80 -0.63 -0.55
CA ALA A 41 9.65 -2.04 -0.21
C ALA A 41 8.18 -2.38 0.10
N ASP A 42 7.43 -1.44 0.68
CA ASP A 42 5.99 -1.61 0.84
C ASP A 42 5.26 -1.67 -0.50
N ILE A 43 5.65 -0.84 -1.48
CA ILE A 43 5.09 -0.88 -2.83
C ILE A 43 5.36 -2.24 -3.48
N GLU A 44 6.60 -2.73 -3.43
CA GLU A 44 6.93 -4.06 -3.93
C GLU A 44 6.08 -5.16 -3.28
N ALA A 45 5.85 -5.08 -1.98
CA ALA A 45 5.04 -6.06 -1.26
C ALA A 45 3.58 -6.03 -1.71
N LEU A 46 3.02 -4.84 -1.96
CA LEU A 46 1.66 -4.68 -2.48
C LEU A 46 1.53 -5.21 -3.92
N VAL A 47 2.53 -4.97 -4.77
CA VAL A 47 2.60 -5.52 -6.15
C VAL A 47 2.68 -7.04 -6.10
N LYS A 48 3.54 -7.62 -5.26
CA LYS A 48 3.66 -9.08 -5.08
C LYS A 48 2.37 -9.73 -4.58
N LEU A 49 1.55 -9.01 -3.82
CA LEU A 49 0.22 -9.45 -3.38
C LEU A 49 -0.87 -9.19 -4.43
N ASP A 50 -0.54 -8.54 -5.54
CA ASP A 50 -1.47 -8.14 -6.59
C ASP A 50 -2.64 -7.32 -5.99
N ILE A 51 -2.30 -6.36 -5.14
CA ILE A 51 -3.22 -5.33 -4.66
C ILE A 51 -3.37 -4.29 -5.76
N TYR A 52 -4.61 -3.90 -6.07
CA TYR A 52 -4.92 -3.06 -7.24
C TYR A 52 -4.26 -1.67 -7.19
N GLY A 53 -4.10 -1.10 -5.99
CA GLY A 53 -3.42 0.17 -5.84
C GLY A 53 -3.14 0.53 -4.39
N ALA A 54 -2.44 1.66 -4.20
CA ALA A 54 -2.11 2.19 -2.89
C ALA A 54 -2.32 3.71 -2.85
N ILE A 55 -2.79 4.23 -1.72
CA ILE A 55 -2.84 5.66 -1.43
C ILE A 55 -1.66 6.00 -0.51
N CYS A 56 -0.73 6.79 -1.03
CA CYS A 56 0.50 7.16 -0.33
C CYS A 56 0.42 8.63 0.09
N GLY A 57 0.28 8.86 1.40
CA GLY A 57 0.23 10.21 1.99
C GLY A 57 1.58 10.61 2.57
N LYS A 58 1.72 10.47 3.89
CA LYS A 58 2.88 10.93 4.68
C LYS A 58 4.25 10.54 4.10
N ALA A 59 4.40 9.33 3.56
CA ALA A 59 5.66 8.87 2.95
C ALA A 59 6.13 9.73 1.76
N VAL A 60 5.19 10.30 0.99
CA VAL A 60 5.51 11.23 -0.10
C VAL A 60 5.97 12.57 0.47
N TYR A 61 5.27 13.08 1.50
CA TYR A 61 5.62 14.36 2.12
C TYR A 61 6.92 14.33 2.91
N GLU A 62 7.26 13.19 3.54
CA GLU A 62 8.52 12.99 4.27
C GLU A 62 9.67 12.52 3.36
N GLY A 63 9.40 12.28 2.07
CA GLY A 63 10.42 11.86 1.10
C GLY A 63 10.95 10.43 1.31
N THR A 64 10.25 9.61 2.09
CA THR A 64 10.63 8.20 2.32
C THR A 64 10.20 7.29 1.18
N LEU A 65 9.28 7.75 0.31
CA LEU A 65 8.86 7.08 -0.91
C LEU A 65 9.30 7.88 -2.15
N ASP A 66 10.20 7.28 -2.94
CA ASP A 66 10.48 7.75 -4.30
C ASP A 66 9.36 7.33 -5.25
N LEU A 67 8.56 8.30 -5.70
CA LEU A 67 7.45 8.07 -6.61
C LEU A 67 7.89 7.55 -7.99
N ALA A 68 9.01 8.04 -8.52
CA ALA A 68 9.49 7.62 -9.83
C ALA A 68 9.92 6.15 -9.79
N ALA A 69 10.65 5.77 -8.74
CA ALA A 69 11.01 4.37 -8.50
C ALA A 69 9.77 3.49 -8.28
N ALA A 70 8.76 3.99 -7.54
CA ALA A 70 7.52 3.27 -7.31
C ALA A 70 6.75 3.01 -8.61
N PHE A 71 6.64 3.98 -9.50
CA PHE A 71 6.00 3.79 -10.81
C PHE A 71 6.77 2.81 -11.70
N ALA A 72 8.11 2.78 -11.62
CA ALA A 72 8.92 1.82 -12.37
C ALA A 72 8.66 0.36 -11.99
N LEU A 73 8.14 0.09 -10.77
CA LEU A 73 7.74 -1.25 -10.33
C LEU A 73 6.39 -1.71 -10.90
N LEU A 74 5.60 -0.80 -11.48
CA LEU A 74 4.26 -1.08 -11.99
C LEU A 74 4.21 -1.33 -13.50
N ALA A 75 5.38 -1.31 -14.16
CA ALA A 75 5.54 -1.47 -15.61
C ALA A 75 5.56 -2.94 -16.06
#